data_AF-A0A179HTS9-F1
#
_entry.id   AF-A0A179HTS9-F1
#
_cell.length_a   1.000
_cell.length_b   1.000
_cell.length_c   1.000
_cell.angle_alpha   90.00
_cell.angle_beta   90.00
_cell.angle_gamma   90.00
#
_symmetry.space_group_name_H-M   'P 1'
#
loop_
_entity.id
_entity.type
_entity.pdbx_description
1 polymer ?
#
loop_
_entity_poly.entity_id
_entity_poly.type
_entity_poly.pdbx_seq_one_letter_code
_entity_poly.pdbx_strand_id
1 'polypeptide(L)'
;MAPKPAHLEEWWLTTGLEDLNRLVDNHDISLRPRDVGYVQAIHRKLRAFDNDPTLEVSLTESMVSIYNNQKAFPTGDFNPRRKMSEALGSIFRSVGDGGIQASRALDGLDHLDVVETHRQELLAATREAVRKGGTPDEYHRRLIDELDHQTTNRYRQFHMGLRACVLMDTLRQGKGSKSAAEVMARLNALFPATSIVECETDVDVTPYSAGLRDSIRFSVYEHLMGEDPHSQEALQAIDMRVFAWCDIPGYVQA
;
A
#
# COMPACT_ATOMS: atom_id res chain seq x y z
N MET A 1 -3.62 -5.44 -14.60
CA MET A 1 -2.70 -4.90 -13.58
C MET A 1 -3.54 -4.39 -12.43
N ALA A 2 -3.13 -4.60 -11.18
CA ALA A 2 -3.88 -4.10 -10.02
C ALA A 2 -4.15 -2.57 -10.13
N PRO A 3 -5.26 -2.06 -9.58
CA PRO A 3 -5.58 -0.64 -9.66
C PRO A 3 -4.53 0.21 -8.96
N LYS A 4 -4.20 1.35 -9.58
CA LYS A 4 -3.19 2.27 -9.05
C LYS A 4 -3.63 2.81 -7.68
N PRO A 5 -2.73 2.89 -6.69
CA PRO A 5 -3.05 3.45 -5.38
C PRO A 5 -3.67 4.85 -5.45
N ALA A 6 -3.22 5.69 -6.39
CA ALA A 6 -3.77 7.03 -6.58
C ALA A 6 -5.27 7.02 -6.97
N HIS A 7 -5.68 6.11 -7.87
CA HIS A 7 -7.09 5.98 -8.26
C HIS A 7 -7.96 5.43 -7.13
N LEU A 8 -7.41 4.52 -6.30
CA LEU A 8 -8.10 4.04 -5.11
C LEU A 8 -8.34 5.20 -4.13
N GLU A 9 -7.33 6.03 -3.87
CA GLU A 9 -7.49 7.18 -2.99
C GLU A 9 -8.52 8.16 -3.55
N GLU A 10 -8.44 8.51 -4.83
CA GLU A 10 -9.38 9.43 -5.48
C GLU A 10 -10.83 8.91 -5.39
N TRP A 11 -11.05 7.61 -5.64
CA TRP A 11 -12.36 7.01 -5.51
C TRP A 11 -12.90 7.11 -4.07
N TRP A 12 -12.05 6.82 -3.08
CA TRP A 12 -12.41 6.93 -1.67
C TRP A 12 -12.73 8.37 -1.24
N LEU A 13 -12.02 9.36 -1.81
CA LEU A 13 -12.25 10.77 -1.54
C LEU A 13 -13.43 11.37 -2.32
N THR A 14 -14.01 10.62 -3.26
CA THR A 14 -15.13 11.09 -4.09
C THR A 14 -16.36 10.19 -3.89
N THR A 15 -16.41 9.05 -4.56
CA THR A 15 -17.53 8.10 -4.51
C THR A 15 -17.71 7.48 -3.13
N GLY A 16 -16.61 7.02 -2.51
CA GLY A 16 -16.63 6.30 -1.23
C GLY A 16 -16.61 7.20 0.01
N LEU A 17 -16.64 8.53 -0.15
CA LEU A 17 -16.41 9.46 0.96
C LEU A 17 -17.49 9.37 2.03
N GLU A 18 -18.75 9.20 1.62
CA GLU A 18 -19.87 9.07 2.56
C GLU A 18 -19.75 7.80 3.41
N ASP A 19 -19.27 6.69 2.83
CA ASP A 19 -19.06 5.45 3.56
C ASP A 19 -17.89 5.56 4.53
N LEU A 20 -16.83 6.30 4.16
CA LEU A 20 -15.76 6.65 5.09
C LEU A 20 -16.23 7.55 6.23
N ASN A 21 -17.07 8.54 5.95
CA ASN A 21 -17.65 9.40 6.97
C ASN A 21 -18.49 8.59 7.98
N ARG A 22 -19.31 7.65 7.49
CA ARG A 22 -20.06 6.73 8.37
C ARG A 22 -19.15 5.81 9.17
N LEU A 23 -18.05 5.34 8.57
CA LEU A 23 -17.08 4.50 9.25
C LEU A 23 -16.46 5.24 10.44
N VAL A 24 -15.95 6.45 10.22
CA VAL A 24 -15.24 7.22 11.26
C VAL A 24 -16.18 7.91 12.25
N ASP A 25 -17.48 7.94 11.97
CA ASP A 25 -18.49 8.48 12.87
C ASP A 25 -18.78 7.52 14.03
N ASN A 26 -18.31 7.84 15.24
CA ASN A 26 -18.44 6.97 16.42
C ASN A 26 -19.74 7.13 17.23
N HIS A 27 -20.74 7.88 16.75
CA HIS A 27 -21.99 8.06 17.51
C HIS A 27 -22.76 6.73 17.75
N ASP A 28 -22.54 5.72 16.92
CA ASP A 28 -23.11 4.37 17.05
C ASP A 28 -22.39 3.51 18.11
N ILE A 29 -21.17 3.90 18.52
CA ILE A 29 -20.39 3.20 19.54
C ILE A 29 -20.64 3.85 20.90
N SER A 30 -21.48 3.22 21.72
CA SER A 30 -21.80 3.71 23.07
C SER A 30 -20.66 3.54 24.10
N LEU A 31 -19.52 2.98 23.69
CA LEU A 31 -18.35 2.74 24.54
C LEU A 31 -17.31 3.84 24.33
N ARG A 32 -16.68 4.28 25.41
CA ARG A 32 -15.53 5.18 25.36
C ARG A 32 -14.24 4.37 25.18
N PRO A 33 -13.14 4.98 24.70
CA PRO A 33 -11.87 4.28 24.50
C PRO A 33 -11.31 3.54 25.71
N ARG A 34 -11.64 3.99 26.93
CA ARG A 34 -11.22 3.36 28.20
C ARG A 34 -12.12 2.22 28.66
N ASP A 35 -13.29 2.06 28.06
CA ASP A 35 -14.28 1.07 28.48
C ASP A 35 -13.88 -0.32 27.96
N VAL A 36 -14.10 -1.35 28.78
CA VAL A 36 -13.83 -2.74 28.40
C VAL A 36 -14.73 -3.11 27.21
N GLY A 37 -14.15 -3.66 26.15
CA GLY A 37 -14.90 -4.03 24.95
C GLY A 37 -14.80 -3.01 23.80
N TYR A 38 -14.24 -1.82 24.05
CA TYR A 38 -14.14 -0.76 23.04
C TYR A 38 -13.38 -1.20 21.79
N VAL A 39 -12.17 -1.74 21.97
CA VAL A 39 -11.32 -2.22 20.86
C VAL A 39 -12.06 -3.29 20.04
N GLN A 40 -12.79 -4.19 20.70
CA GLN A 40 -13.58 -5.21 20.02
C GLN A 40 -14.73 -4.60 19.20
N ALA A 41 -15.39 -3.56 19.70
CA ALA A 41 -16.44 -2.85 18.98
C ALA A 41 -15.88 -2.14 17.74
N ILE A 42 -14.76 -1.42 17.89
CA ILE A 42 -14.04 -0.74 16.81
C ILE A 42 -13.60 -1.74 15.73
N HIS A 43 -12.97 -2.85 16.11
CA HIS A 43 -12.55 -3.87 15.14
C HIS A 43 -13.72 -4.56 14.45
N ARG A 44 -14.88 -4.70 15.10
CA ARG A 44 -16.09 -5.21 14.45
C ARG A 44 -16.63 -4.22 13.42
N LYS A 45 -16.62 -2.93 13.74
CA LYS A 45 -17.05 -1.87 12.82
C LYS A 45 -16.18 -1.83 11.56
N LEU A 46 -14.85 -1.82 11.72
CA LEU A 46 -13.95 -1.88 10.57
C LEU A 46 -14.14 -3.17 9.75
N ARG A 47 -14.33 -4.32 10.41
CA ARG A 47 -14.61 -5.58 9.69
C ARG A 47 -15.92 -5.53 8.93
N ALA A 48 -16.98 -4.96 9.49
CA ALA A 48 -18.25 -4.84 8.80
C ALA A 48 -18.09 -3.98 7.54
N PHE A 49 -17.34 -2.88 7.63
CA PHE A 49 -17.01 -2.03 6.49
C PHE A 49 -16.13 -2.75 5.45
N ASP A 50 -15.05 -3.40 5.89
CA ASP A 50 -14.09 -4.10 5.01
C ASP A 50 -14.71 -5.30 4.27
N ASN A 51 -15.81 -5.85 4.79
CA ASN A 51 -16.53 -6.99 4.22
C ASN A 51 -17.92 -6.60 3.69
N ASP A 52 -18.16 -5.31 3.43
CA ASP A 52 -19.42 -4.87 2.81
C ASP A 52 -19.42 -5.24 1.32
N PRO A 53 -20.28 -6.18 0.88
CA PRO A 53 -20.29 -6.62 -0.51
C PRO A 53 -20.74 -5.53 -1.49
N THR A 54 -21.52 -4.55 -1.02
CA THR A 54 -21.97 -3.44 -1.87
C THR A 54 -20.84 -2.47 -2.17
N LEU A 55 -20.00 -2.18 -1.18
CA LEU A 55 -18.79 -1.38 -1.36
C LEU A 55 -17.76 -2.11 -2.22
N GLU A 56 -17.56 -3.41 -1.96
CA GLU A 56 -16.64 -4.23 -2.74
C GLU A 56 -17.01 -4.24 -4.24
N VAL A 57 -18.29 -4.48 -4.55
CA VAL A 57 -18.78 -4.47 -5.94
C VAL A 57 -18.61 -3.09 -6.57
N SER A 58 -19.04 -2.03 -5.89
CA SER A 58 -18.96 -0.65 -6.42
C SER A 58 -17.52 -0.21 -6.70
N LEU A 59 -16.61 -0.52 -5.77
CA LEU A 59 -15.19 -0.24 -5.93
C LEU A 59 -14.60 -1.04 -7.10
N THR A 60 -14.90 -2.34 -7.17
CA THR A 60 -14.38 -3.22 -8.23
C THR A 60 -14.85 -2.75 -9.61
N GLU A 61 -16.15 -2.48 -9.80
CA GLU A 61 -16.69 -1.98 -11.06
C GLU A 61 -16.06 -0.65 -11.47
N SER A 62 -15.83 0.25 -10.52
CA SER A 62 -15.18 1.54 -10.77
C SER A 62 -13.73 1.36 -11.20
N MET A 63 -12.99 0.48 -10.54
CA MET A 63 -11.59 0.19 -10.88
C MET A 63 -11.46 -0.47 -12.25
N VAL A 64 -12.34 -1.42 -12.58
CA VAL A 64 -12.44 -2.05 -13.90
C VAL A 64 -12.72 -1.00 -14.99
N SER A 65 -13.66 -0.08 -14.73
CA SER A 65 -13.95 1.01 -15.67
C SER A 65 -12.74 1.92 -15.89
N ILE A 66 -12.04 2.30 -14.83
CA ILE A 66 -10.82 3.12 -14.89
C ILE A 66 -9.71 2.40 -15.65
N TYR A 67 -9.55 1.10 -15.44
CA TYR A 67 -8.55 0.28 -16.13
C TYR A 67 -8.83 0.18 -17.63
N ASN A 68 -10.07 -0.14 -18.03
CA ASN A 68 -10.45 -0.26 -19.44
C ASN A 68 -10.25 1.04 -20.24
N ASN A 69 -10.27 2.19 -19.56
CA ASN A 69 -10.01 3.50 -20.16
C ASN A 69 -8.53 3.89 -20.19
N GLN A 70 -7.64 3.12 -19.56
CA GLN A 70 -6.20 3.35 -19.60
C GLN A 70 -5.56 2.67 -20.80
N LYS A 71 -4.50 3.30 -21.32
CA LYS A 71 -3.68 2.67 -22.35
C LYS A 71 -2.96 1.46 -21.74
N ALA A 72 -3.03 0.34 -22.44
CA ALA A 72 -2.28 -0.86 -22.11
C ALA A 72 -0.80 -0.54 -21.90
N PHE A 73 -0.17 -1.31 -21.01
CA PHE A 73 1.23 -1.17 -20.68
C PHE A 73 2.09 -1.26 -21.96
N PRO A 74 2.97 -0.28 -22.24
CA PRO A 74 3.77 -0.30 -23.46
C PRO A 74 4.80 -1.42 -23.39
N THR A 75 4.51 -2.53 -24.05
CA THR A 75 5.33 -3.76 -24.08
C THR A 75 6.61 -3.64 -24.92
N GLY A 76 6.81 -2.53 -25.67
CA GLY A 76 7.90 -2.38 -26.64
C GLY A 76 9.07 -1.45 -26.27
N ASP A 77 8.91 -0.54 -25.30
CA ASP A 77 9.94 0.47 -24.95
C ASP A 77 9.97 0.78 -23.44
N PHE A 78 9.91 -0.28 -22.63
CA PHE A 78 10.02 -0.14 -21.19
C PHE A 78 11.48 0.06 -20.77
N ASN A 79 11.77 1.24 -20.23
CA ASN A 79 13.08 1.56 -19.65
C ASN A 79 12.97 1.61 -18.12
N PRO A 80 13.39 0.55 -17.38
CA PRO A 80 13.26 0.49 -15.93
C PRO A 80 14.05 1.59 -15.22
N ARG A 81 15.19 2.03 -15.79
CA ARG A 81 16.01 3.10 -15.19
C ARG A 81 15.29 4.45 -15.28
N ARG A 82 14.71 4.76 -16.45
CA ARG A 82 13.89 5.97 -16.62
C ARG A 82 12.71 5.94 -15.65
N LYS A 83 12.00 4.82 -15.55
CA LYS A 83 10.85 4.65 -14.65
C LYS A 83 11.22 4.77 -13.18
N MET A 84 12.35 4.20 -12.76
CA MET A 84 12.86 4.38 -11.40
C MET A 84 13.21 5.84 -11.12
N SER A 85 13.80 6.56 -12.10
CA SER A 85 14.07 8.00 -11.95
C SER A 85 12.78 8.82 -11.82
N GLU A 86 11.73 8.47 -12.58
CA GLU A 86 10.40 9.09 -12.47
C GLU A 86 9.77 8.81 -11.10
N ALA A 87 9.90 7.59 -10.58
CA ALA A 87 9.44 7.22 -9.24
C ALA A 87 10.14 8.06 -8.17
N LEU A 88 11.48 8.10 -8.18
CA LEU A 88 12.26 8.88 -7.22
C LEU A 88 11.89 10.38 -7.25
N GLY A 89 11.75 10.96 -8.44
CA GLY A 89 11.35 12.36 -8.61
C GLY A 89 9.89 12.66 -8.26
N SER A 90 9.04 11.64 -8.10
CA SER A 90 7.64 11.80 -7.66
C SER A 90 7.47 11.53 -6.17
N ILE A 91 8.30 10.66 -5.59
CA ILE A 91 8.24 10.27 -4.18
C ILE A 91 8.97 11.28 -3.29
N PHE A 92 10.17 11.70 -3.69
CA PHE A 92 11.06 12.48 -2.83
C PHE A 92 11.14 13.93 -3.28
N ARG A 93 11.20 14.85 -2.32
CA ARG A 93 11.48 16.27 -2.60
C ARG A 93 12.96 16.46 -2.91
N SER A 94 13.33 17.69 -3.31
CA SER A 94 14.73 18.07 -3.48
C SER A 94 15.54 17.80 -2.20
N VAL A 95 16.84 17.52 -2.34
CA VAL A 95 17.74 17.20 -1.21
C VAL A 95 17.76 18.30 -0.14
N GLY A 96 17.48 19.56 -0.52
CA GLY A 96 17.43 20.70 0.40
C GLY A 96 16.11 20.85 1.17
N ASP A 97 14.99 20.38 0.61
CA ASP A 97 13.65 20.48 1.22
C ASP A 97 13.26 19.22 2.00
N GLY A 98 13.96 18.11 1.73
CA GLY A 98 13.85 16.83 2.44
C GLY A 98 12.48 16.14 2.33
N GLY A 99 12.46 14.86 2.70
CA GLY A 99 11.23 14.12 2.93
C GLY A 99 10.43 13.72 1.68
N ILE A 100 9.20 13.27 1.95
CA ILE A 100 8.29 12.68 0.96
C ILE A 100 7.34 13.75 0.41
N GLN A 101 7.08 13.68 -0.90
CA GLN A 101 6.00 14.42 -1.53
C GLN A 101 4.70 13.61 -1.45
N ALA A 102 3.99 13.69 -0.32
CA ALA A 102 2.83 12.84 -0.03
C ALA A 102 1.72 12.89 -1.08
N SER A 103 1.52 14.03 -1.76
CA SER A 103 0.52 14.18 -2.82
C SER A 103 0.85 13.37 -4.08
N ARG A 104 2.12 12.99 -4.29
CA ARG A 104 2.60 12.24 -5.47
C ARG A 104 3.19 10.87 -5.12
N ALA A 105 3.30 10.56 -3.83
CA ALA A 105 3.90 9.31 -3.37
C ALA A 105 3.13 8.07 -3.85
N LEU A 106 1.80 8.18 -4.07
CA LEU A 106 1.00 7.09 -4.63
C LEU A 106 1.30 6.82 -6.11
N ASP A 107 1.63 7.85 -6.89
CA ASP A 107 2.13 7.69 -8.27
C ASP A 107 3.48 6.98 -8.28
N GLY A 108 4.31 7.30 -7.28
CA GLY A 108 5.57 6.62 -7.03
C GLY A 108 5.43 5.11 -6.79
N LEU A 109 4.42 4.70 -6.00
CA LEU A 109 4.12 3.28 -5.76
C LEU A 109 3.72 2.57 -7.07
N ASP A 110 2.88 3.19 -7.90
CA ASP A 110 2.53 2.65 -9.23
C ASP A 110 3.77 2.41 -10.10
N HIS A 111 4.72 3.36 -10.11
CA HIS A 111 5.97 3.19 -10.85
C HIS A 111 6.83 2.03 -10.32
N LEU A 112 6.83 1.78 -9.01
CA LEU A 112 7.54 0.65 -8.40
C LEU A 112 6.87 -0.68 -8.76
N ASP A 113 5.55 -0.76 -8.69
CA ASP A 113 4.76 -1.95 -9.04
C ASP A 113 4.95 -2.33 -10.51
N VAL A 114 5.01 -1.31 -11.38
CA VAL A 114 5.34 -1.46 -12.79
C VAL A 114 6.75 -2.03 -13.01
N VAL A 115 7.76 -1.51 -12.31
CA VAL A 115 9.14 -2.00 -12.43
C VAL A 115 9.25 -3.44 -11.93
N GLU A 116 8.54 -3.77 -10.85
CA GLU A 116 8.52 -5.12 -10.29
C GLU A 116 7.81 -6.12 -11.22
N THR A 117 6.67 -5.74 -11.78
CA THR A 117 5.96 -6.56 -12.78
C THR A 117 6.89 -6.90 -13.95
N HIS A 118 7.56 -5.89 -14.50
CA HIS A 118 8.53 -6.12 -15.59
C HIS A 118 9.71 -7.02 -15.17
N ARG A 119 10.22 -6.87 -13.94
CA ARG A 119 11.28 -7.73 -13.41
C ARG A 119 10.83 -9.19 -13.36
N GLN A 120 9.60 -9.45 -12.93
CA GLN A 120 9.04 -10.80 -12.85
C GLN A 120 8.84 -11.42 -14.23
N GLU A 121 8.39 -10.64 -15.22
CA GLU A 121 8.33 -11.08 -16.63
C GLU A 121 9.72 -11.45 -17.17
N LEU A 122 10.73 -10.60 -16.91
CA LEU A 122 12.11 -10.86 -17.33
C LEU A 122 12.68 -12.12 -16.67
N LEU A 123 12.39 -12.33 -15.38
CA LEU A 123 12.79 -13.51 -14.64
C LEU A 123 12.14 -14.77 -15.22
N ALA A 124 10.85 -14.74 -15.51
CA ALA A 124 10.13 -15.85 -16.14
C ALA A 124 10.72 -16.18 -17.53
N ALA A 125 10.98 -15.17 -18.35
CA ALA A 125 11.62 -15.33 -19.65
C ALA A 125 13.04 -15.91 -19.53
N THR A 126 13.81 -15.47 -18.54
CA THR A 126 15.17 -15.97 -18.28
C THR A 126 15.14 -17.43 -17.84
N ARG A 127 14.26 -17.79 -16.90
CA ARG A 127 14.07 -19.19 -16.46
C ARG A 127 13.70 -20.09 -17.64
N GLU A 128 12.83 -19.62 -18.51
CA GLU A 128 12.41 -20.36 -19.70
C GLU A 128 13.53 -20.50 -20.75
N ALA A 129 14.32 -19.45 -20.99
CA ALA A 129 15.47 -19.50 -21.88
C ALA A 129 16.53 -20.50 -21.39
N VAL A 130 16.82 -20.49 -20.09
CA VAL A 130 17.72 -21.44 -19.44
C VAL A 130 17.21 -22.88 -19.59
N ARG A 131 15.90 -23.11 -19.41
CA ARG A 131 15.28 -24.44 -19.60
C ARG A 131 15.40 -24.95 -21.04
N LYS A 132 15.26 -24.06 -22.03
CA LYS A 132 15.32 -24.39 -23.46
C LYS A 132 16.76 -24.55 -23.99
N GLY A 133 17.74 -23.91 -23.36
CA GLY A 133 19.13 -23.83 -23.83
C GLY A 133 19.99 -25.09 -23.66
N GLY A 134 19.44 -26.23 -23.26
CA GLY A 134 20.17 -27.47 -22.97
C GLY A 134 20.16 -27.82 -21.49
N THR A 135 21.11 -28.64 -21.00
CA THR A 135 21.22 -28.98 -19.57
C THR A 135 21.65 -27.72 -18.80
N PRO A 136 20.77 -27.09 -18.01
CA PRO A 136 21.14 -25.92 -17.26
C PRO A 136 22.18 -26.32 -16.23
N ASP A 137 23.35 -25.68 -16.27
CA ASP A 137 24.31 -25.79 -15.20
C ASP A 137 23.64 -25.34 -13.89
N GLU A 138 23.76 -26.17 -12.85
CA GLU A 138 23.14 -25.96 -11.54
C GLU A 138 23.53 -24.61 -10.94
N TYR A 139 24.74 -24.13 -11.27
CA TYR A 139 25.22 -22.80 -10.93
C TYR A 139 24.31 -21.67 -11.45
N HIS A 140 23.87 -21.74 -12.71
CA HIS A 140 23.04 -20.71 -13.32
C HIS A 140 21.65 -20.64 -12.67
N ARG A 141 21.07 -21.80 -12.31
CA ARG A 141 19.80 -21.85 -11.59
C ARG A 141 19.92 -21.19 -10.21
N ARG A 142 20.95 -21.57 -9.45
CA ARG A 142 21.21 -20.99 -8.12
C ARG A 142 21.45 -19.49 -8.18
N LEU A 143 22.18 -19.00 -9.17
CA LEU A 143 22.43 -17.57 -9.34
C LEU A 143 21.12 -16.80 -9.62
N ILE A 144 20.25 -17.34 -10.49
CA ILE A 144 18.96 -16.73 -10.79
C ILE A 144 18.09 -16.68 -9.55
N ASP A 145 18.02 -17.76 -8.78
CA ASP A 145 17.20 -17.83 -7.57
C ASP A 145 17.73 -16.91 -6.46
N GLU A 146 19.05 -16.77 -6.30
CA GLU A 146 19.64 -15.84 -5.34
C GLU A 146 19.36 -14.38 -5.73
N LEU A 147 19.53 -14.03 -7.01
CA LEU A 147 19.22 -12.68 -7.50
C LEU A 147 17.73 -12.34 -7.35
N ASP A 148 16.86 -13.30 -7.64
CA ASP A 148 15.41 -13.17 -7.44
C ASP A 148 15.09 -12.96 -5.96
N HIS A 149 15.65 -13.77 -5.07
CA HIS A 149 15.45 -13.67 -3.63
C HIS A 149 15.89 -12.30 -3.09
N GLN A 150 17.12 -11.88 -3.37
CA GLN A 150 17.65 -10.61 -2.90
C GLN A 150 16.86 -9.41 -3.44
N THR A 151 16.51 -9.44 -4.73
CA THR A 151 15.77 -8.32 -5.34
C THR A 151 14.35 -8.23 -4.83
N THR A 152 13.67 -9.38 -4.67
CA THR A 152 12.33 -9.45 -4.08
C THR A 152 12.32 -8.91 -2.65
N ASN A 153 13.31 -9.27 -1.83
CA ASN A 153 13.41 -8.77 -0.45
C ASN A 153 13.61 -7.25 -0.43
N ARG A 154 14.50 -6.72 -1.28
CA ARG A 154 14.73 -5.26 -1.37
C ARG A 154 13.51 -4.51 -1.86
N TYR A 155 12.82 -5.03 -2.88
CA TYR A 155 11.56 -4.47 -3.35
C TYR A 155 10.54 -4.43 -2.20
N ARG A 156 10.34 -5.55 -1.48
CA ARG A 156 9.41 -5.63 -0.36
C ARG A 156 9.73 -4.62 0.74
N GLN A 157 10.98 -4.58 1.19
CA GLN A 157 11.42 -3.66 2.25
C GLN A 157 11.24 -2.20 1.83
N PHE A 158 11.69 -1.82 0.62
CA PHE A 158 11.55 -0.45 0.15
C PHE A 158 10.09 -0.04 -0.02
N HIS A 159 9.28 -0.92 -0.61
CA HIS A 159 7.87 -0.66 -0.87
C HIS A 159 7.05 -0.57 0.43
N MET A 160 7.26 -1.49 1.39
CA MET A 160 6.67 -1.42 2.72
C MET A 160 7.13 -0.16 3.48
N GLY A 161 8.43 0.14 3.40
CA GLY A 161 9.04 1.35 3.96
C GLY A 161 8.35 2.62 3.48
N LEU A 162 8.16 2.72 2.16
CA LEU A 162 7.49 3.86 1.56
C LEU A 162 6.03 3.97 1.99
N ARG A 163 5.27 2.85 1.97
CA ARG A 163 3.86 2.85 2.40
C ARG A 163 3.72 3.29 3.87
N ALA A 164 4.59 2.80 4.76
CA ALA A 164 4.64 3.22 6.16
C ALA A 164 4.93 4.72 6.29
N CYS A 165 5.96 5.22 5.60
CA CYS A 165 6.33 6.63 5.69
C CYS A 165 5.21 7.56 5.16
N VAL A 166 4.54 7.20 4.07
CA VAL A 166 3.41 7.97 3.51
C VAL A 166 2.21 7.98 4.46
N LEU A 167 1.90 6.82 5.05
CA LEU A 167 0.84 6.70 6.06
C LEU A 167 1.15 7.54 7.29
N MET A 168 2.37 7.46 7.82
CA MET A 168 2.78 8.20 9.00
C MET A 168 2.87 9.71 8.76
N ASP A 169 3.32 10.14 7.58
CA ASP A 169 3.26 11.55 7.18
C ASP A 169 1.81 12.05 7.15
N THR A 170 0.89 11.23 6.65
CA THR A 170 -0.55 11.54 6.63
C THR A 170 -1.14 11.66 8.05
N LEU A 171 -0.78 10.77 8.96
CA LEU A 171 -1.22 10.82 10.37
C LEU A 171 -0.67 12.05 11.12
N ARG A 172 0.59 12.40 10.87
CA ARG A 172 1.26 13.55 11.53
C ARG A 172 0.73 14.91 11.08
N GLN A 173 0.20 15.01 9.85
CA GLN A 173 -0.44 16.22 9.34
C GLN A 173 -1.84 16.49 9.97
N GLY A 174 -2.33 15.58 10.81
CA GLY A 174 -3.66 15.62 11.42
C GLY A 174 -3.95 16.76 12.41
N LYS A 175 -2.96 17.57 12.81
CA LYS A 175 -3.25 18.85 13.50
C LYS A 175 -3.75 19.90 12.50
N GLY A 176 -4.97 19.70 11.99
CA GLY A 176 -5.77 20.71 11.29
C GLY A 176 -5.84 20.61 9.76
N SER A 177 -5.20 19.62 9.11
CA SER A 177 -5.20 19.54 7.63
C SER A 177 -5.96 18.36 7.03
N LYS A 178 -6.15 17.25 7.73
CA LYS A 178 -6.84 16.06 7.21
C LYS A 178 -7.76 15.44 8.27
N SER A 179 -8.99 15.12 7.85
CA SER A 179 -10.00 14.39 8.61
C SER A 179 -9.67 12.90 8.73
N ALA A 180 -10.29 12.21 9.70
CA ALA A 180 -10.16 10.77 9.85
C ALA A 180 -10.58 10.00 8.58
N ALA A 181 -11.61 10.50 7.87
CA ALA A 181 -12.05 9.93 6.59
C ALA A 181 -10.94 10.03 5.53
N GLU A 182 -10.26 11.16 5.41
CA GLU A 182 -9.13 11.32 4.48
C GLU A 182 -7.93 10.42 4.84
N VAL A 183 -7.67 10.20 6.14
CA VAL A 183 -6.66 9.22 6.56
C VAL A 183 -7.08 7.81 6.17
N MET A 184 -8.36 7.45 6.34
CA MET A 184 -8.87 6.14 5.94
C MET A 184 -8.88 5.94 4.43
N ALA A 185 -9.14 6.99 3.63
CA ALA A 185 -8.98 6.95 2.18
C ALA A 185 -7.54 6.62 1.79
N ARG A 186 -6.56 7.29 2.41
CA ARG A 186 -5.14 7.01 2.20
C ARG A 186 -4.76 5.61 2.66
N LEU A 187 -5.27 5.15 3.81
CA LEU A 187 -5.05 3.80 4.30
C LEU A 187 -5.60 2.76 3.32
N ASN A 188 -6.81 2.97 2.77
CA ASN A 188 -7.42 2.05 1.82
C ASN A 188 -6.67 2.01 0.48
N ALA A 189 -6.04 3.11 0.07
CA ALA A 189 -5.15 3.14 -1.09
C ALA A 189 -3.81 2.40 -0.84
N LEU A 190 -3.25 2.57 0.36
CA LEU A 190 -1.96 1.95 0.73
C LEU A 190 -2.10 0.49 1.19
N PHE A 191 -3.25 0.09 1.68
CA PHE A 191 -3.52 -1.23 2.27
C PHE A 191 -4.98 -1.62 2.01
N PRO A 192 -5.39 -1.82 0.74
CA PRO A 192 -6.78 -2.15 0.38
C PRO A 192 -7.26 -3.44 1.03
N ALA A 193 -8.49 -3.41 1.57
CA ALA A 193 -9.10 -4.54 2.28
C ALA A 193 -9.33 -5.77 1.39
N THR A 194 -9.51 -5.57 0.09
CA THR A 194 -9.66 -6.62 -0.91
C THR A 194 -8.61 -6.46 -2.00
N SER A 195 -8.10 -7.58 -2.51
CA SER A 195 -7.23 -7.54 -3.69
C SER A 195 -8.13 -7.42 -4.91
N ILE A 196 -7.94 -6.35 -5.69
CA ILE A 196 -8.71 -6.10 -6.91
C ILE A 196 -7.82 -6.56 -8.06
N VAL A 197 -7.99 -7.82 -8.45
CA VAL A 197 -7.24 -8.45 -9.53
C VAL A 197 -8.21 -8.74 -10.66
N GLU A 198 -8.00 -8.12 -11.83
CA GLU A 198 -8.96 -8.17 -12.94
C GLU A 198 -8.67 -9.34 -13.90
N CYS A 199 -7.41 -9.77 -14.03
CA CYS A 199 -7.01 -10.83 -14.96
C CYS A 199 -6.38 -12.02 -14.24
N GLU A 200 -6.64 -13.25 -14.69
CA GLU A 200 -5.95 -14.46 -14.20
C GLU A 200 -4.42 -14.42 -14.40
N THR A 201 -3.94 -13.54 -15.29
CA THR A 201 -2.50 -13.31 -15.51
C THR A 201 -1.93 -12.14 -14.72
N ASP A 202 -2.75 -11.39 -13.99
CA ASP A 202 -2.26 -10.31 -13.15
C ASP A 202 -1.57 -10.88 -11.92
N VAL A 203 -0.32 -10.46 -11.71
CA VAL A 203 0.44 -10.82 -10.52
C VAL A 203 0.23 -9.74 -9.47
N ASP A 204 -0.28 -10.14 -8.30
CA ASP A 204 -0.32 -9.28 -7.13
C ASP A 204 1.11 -9.10 -6.60
N VAL A 205 1.69 -7.93 -6.87
CA VAL A 205 3.03 -7.55 -6.42
C VAL A 205 3.02 -6.93 -5.02
N THR A 206 1.88 -6.90 -4.32
CA THR A 206 1.84 -6.28 -2.98
C THR A 206 2.81 -6.97 -2.01
N PRO A 207 3.61 -6.19 -1.26
CA PRO A 207 4.73 -6.72 -0.47
C PRO A 207 4.32 -7.21 0.92
N TYR A 208 3.03 -7.38 1.19
CA TYR A 208 2.48 -7.74 2.51
C TYR A 208 1.51 -8.91 2.44
N SER A 209 1.40 -9.64 3.54
CA SER A 209 0.36 -10.65 3.71
C SER A 209 -0.97 -10.01 4.13
N ALA A 210 -2.08 -10.73 3.93
CA ALA A 210 -3.40 -10.30 4.43
C ALA A 210 -3.39 -10.05 5.95
N GLY A 211 -2.71 -10.90 6.73
CA GLY A 211 -2.62 -10.73 8.18
C GLY A 211 -1.85 -9.47 8.60
N LEU A 212 -0.76 -9.13 7.91
CA LEU A 212 -0.01 -7.89 8.14
C LEU A 212 -0.86 -6.68 7.79
N ARG A 213 -1.51 -6.71 6.61
CA ARG A 213 -2.43 -5.68 6.16
C ARG A 213 -3.52 -5.42 7.21
N ASP A 214 -4.21 -6.46 7.66
CA ASP A 214 -5.31 -6.33 8.61
C ASP A 214 -4.82 -5.76 9.96
N SER A 215 -3.62 -6.17 10.41
CA SER A 215 -3.00 -5.64 11.63
C SER A 215 -2.73 -4.14 11.54
N ILE A 216 -2.20 -3.67 10.39
CA ILE A 216 -1.99 -2.25 10.12
C ILE A 216 -3.34 -1.51 10.09
N ARG A 217 -4.32 -2.04 9.35
CA ARG A 217 -5.64 -1.41 9.22
C ARG A 217 -6.34 -1.24 10.56
N PHE A 218 -6.38 -2.31 11.37
CA PHE A 218 -6.95 -2.24 12.72
C PHE A 218 -6.24 -1.22 13.59
N SER A 219 -4.90 -1.18 13.56
CA SER A 219 -4.13 -0.30 14.43
C SER A 219 -4.27 1.17 14.07
N VAL A 220 -4.32 1.50 12.77
CA VAL A 220 -4.54 2.86 12.31
C VAL A 220 -5.97 3.30 12.65
N TYR A 221 -6.96 2.43 12.43
CA TYR A 221 -8.34 2.74 12.76
C TYR A 221 -8.54 2.90 14.28
N GLU A 222 -8.01 1.99 15.09
CA GLU A 222 -8.00 2.10 16.56
C GLU A 222 -7.36 3.42 17.01
N HIS A 223 -6.22 3.78 16.42
CA HIS A 223 -5.54 5.05 16.71
C HIS A 223 -6.45 6.25 16.41
N LEU A 224 -7.05 6.30 15.21
CA LEU A 224 -7.93 7.41 14.80
C LEU A 224 -9.16 7.58 15.70
N MET A 225 -9.68 6.49 16.25
CA MET A 225 -10.90 6.51 17.06
C MET A 225 -10.64 6.79 18.55
N GLY A 226 -9.38 6.84 18.98
CA GLY A 226 -8.98 7.08 20.37
C GLY A 226 -9.29 8.49 20.91
N GLU A 227 -9.04 8.73 22.21
CA GLU A 227 -9.37 10.00 22.88
C GLU A 227 -8.53 11.20 22.38
N ASP A 228 -7.29 10.98 21.97
CA ASP A 228 -6.40 12.01 21.40
C ASP A 228 -5.41 11.40 20.38
N PRO A 229 -5.88 11.13 19.14
CA PRO A 229 -5.03 10.55 18.08
C PRO A 229 -3.82 11.44 17.72
N HIS A 230 -3.90 12.74 18.00
CA HIS A 230 -2.85 13.70 17.62
C HIS A 230 -1.92 14.05 18.79
N SER A 231 -2.09 13.42 19.95
CA SER A 231 -1.11 13.47 21.03
C SER A 231 0.23 12.92 20.54
N GLN A 232 1.32 13.48 21.08
CA GLN A 232 2.65 13.01 20.74
C GLN A 232 2.84 11.54 21.15
N GLU A 233 2.27 11.13 22.29
CA GLU A 233 2.34 9.74 22.74
C GLU A 233 1.60 8.78 21.80
N ALA A 234 0.38 9.13 21.37
CA ALA A 234 -0.37 8.29 20.44
C ALA A 234 0.32 8.16 19.08
N LEU A 235 0.85 9.28 18.55
CA LEU A 235 1.61 9.28 17.30
C LEU A 235 2.89 8.45 17.41
N GLN A 236 3.63 8.53 18.50
CA GLN A 236 4.82 7.68 18.72
C GLN A 236 4.45 6.20 18.85
N ALA A 237 3.35 5.87 19.53
CA ALA A 237 2.90 4.51 19.69
C ALA A 237 2.52 3.85 18.36
N ILE A 238 1.76 4.55 17.50
CA ILE A 238 1.40 4.02 16.18
C ILE A 238 2.61 3.98 15.23
N ASP A 239 3.52 4.97 15.32
CA ASP A 239 4.77 5.00 14.55
C ASP A 239 5.60 3.73 14.84
N MET A 240 5.87 3.45 16.11
CA MET A 240 6.62 2.26 16.51
C MET A 240 5.97 0.96 16.02
N ARG A 241 4.64 0.84 16.09
CA ARG A 241 3.91 -0.35 15.61
C ARG A 241 4.05 -0.53 14.10
N VAL A 242 3.74 0.53 13.34
CA VAL A 242 3.76 0.49 11.87
C VAL A 242 5.17 0.20 11.36
N PHE A 243 6.19 0.92 11.85
CA PHE A 243 7.57 0.70 11.41
C PHE A 243 8.11 -0.68 11.80
N ALA A 244 7.77 -1.19 12.99
CA ALA A 244 8.19 -2.53 13.42
C ALA A 244 7.58 -3.64 12.54
N TRP A 245 6.32 -3.50 12.14
CA TRP A 245 5.64 -4.49 11.28
C TRP A 245 6.08 -4.45 9.83
N CYS A 246 6.53 -3.30 9.34
CA CYS A 246 7.04 -3.15 7.99
C CYS A 246 8.49 -3.65 7.82
N ASP A 247 9.10 -4.22 8.86
CA ASP A 247 10.48 -4.72 8.88
C ASP A 247 11.49 -3.68 8.35
N ILE A 248 11.26 -2.42 8.72
CA ILE A 248 12.12 -1.30 8.31
C ILE A 248 13.29 -1.28 9.30
N PRO A 249 14.53 -1.60 8.87
CA PRO A 249 15.67 -1.58 9.77
C PRO A 249 15.79 -0.18 10.38
N GLY A 250 15.99 -0.13 11.70
CA GLY A 250 16.25 1.13 12.38
C GLY A 250 17.45 1.82 11.75
N TYR A 251 17.50 3.16 11.77
CA TYR A 251 18.55 3.98 11.13
C TYR A 251 20.00 3.59 11.48
N VAL A 252 20.21 2.81 12.54
CA VAL A 252 21.51 2.27 12.97
C VAL A 252 21.95 1.04 12.14
N GLN A 253 21.06 0.44 11.38
CA GLN A 253 21.26 -0.78 10.58
C GLN A 253 21.11 -0.55 9.06
N ALA A 254 20.89 0.69 8.61
CA ALA A 254 20.79 1.07 7.20
C ALA A 254 22.10 1.64 6.65
#